data_AF-A0A4S2H5A0-F1
#
_entry.id   AF-A0A4S2H5A0-F1
#
_cell.length_a   1.000
_cell.length_b   1.000
_cell.length_c   1.000
_cell.angle_alpha   90.00
_cell.angle_beta   90.00
_cell.angle_gamma   90.00
#
_symmetry.space_group_name_H-M   'P 1'
#
loop_
_entity.id
_entity.type
_entity.pdbx_description
1 polymer ?
#
loop_
_entity_poly.entity_id
_entity_poly.type
_entity_poly.pdbx_seq_one_letter_code
_entity_poly.pdbx_strand_id
1 'polypeptide(L)'
;MRKAVLFDEFSSQCPFSYTFGKGHINGGYNCKHPDQREVEDVGYKGKKKCGCCYCFSCPLGIEAEQQDLTDTSHPDAVQDEIDWDGLCEDGEVEDGEYLLVVVGEDATEEEKEAMWNYELYMHRYDKRWLDEHGIVNALCG
;
A
#
# COMPACT_ATOMS: atom_id res chain seq x y z
N MET A 1 -3.48 -6.74 13.89
CA MET A 1 -2.29 -7.17 13.14
C MET A 1 -2.20 -6.32 11.91
N ARG A 2 -1.01 -5.83 11.62
CA ARG A 2 -0.72 -5.10 10.38
C ARG A 2 0.37 -5.83 9.61
N LYS A 3 0.40 -5.61 8.30
CA LYS A 3 1.51 -6.03 7.44
C LYS A 3 2.18 -4.78 6.88
N ALA A 4 3.50 -4.71 6.96
CA ALA A 4 4.30 -3.71 6.29
C ALA A 4 4.45 -4.13 4.81
N VAL A 5 4.03 -3.26 3.90
CA VAL A 5 4.07 -3.49 2.45
C VAL A 5 4.77 -2.34 1.75
N LEU A 6 5.51 -2.63 0.68
CA LEU A 6 6.12 -1.59 -0.15
C LEU A 6 5.04 -0.72 -0.80
N PHE A 7 5.07 0.58 -0.54
CA PHE A 7 4.04 1.52 -0.96
C PHE A 7 3.88 1.57 -2.49
N ASP A 8 4.98 1.60 -3.25
CA ASP A 8 4.94 1.65 -4.70
C ASP A 8 4.25 0.43 -5.31
N GLU A 9 4.61 -0.76 -4.82
CA GLU A 9 4.03 -2.00 -5.32
C GLU A 9 2.57 -2.13 -4.86
N PHE A 10 2.26 -1.81 -3.59
CA PHE A 10 0.89 -1.81 -3.08
C PHE A 10 -0.03 -0.84 -3.83
N SER A 11 0.42 0.40 -4.00
CA SER A 11 -0.35 1.44 -4.71
C SER A 11 -0.55 1.10 -6.19
N SER A 12 0.41 0.44 -6.84
CA SER A 12 0.28 0.03 -8.24
C SER A 12 -0.78 -1.05 -8.48
N GLN A 13 -1.05 -1.90 -7.49
CA GLN A 13 -2.03 -2.99 -7.55
C GLN A 13 -3.38 -2.63 -6.89
N CYS A 14 -3.45 -1.48 -6.22
CA CYS A 14 -4.64 -1.04 -5.51
C CYS A 14 -5.81 -0.73 -6.49
N PRO A 15 -7.03 -1.26 -6.25
CA PRO A 15 -8.18 -1.05 -7.14
C PRO A 15 -8.62 0.42 -7.23
N PHE A 16 -8.24 1.24 -6.25
CA PHE A 16 -8.53 2.67 -6.17
C PHE A 16 -7.45 3.55 -6.79
N SER A 17 -6.29 2.97 -7.11
CA SER A 17 -5.20 3.69 -7.76
C SER A 17 -5.54 4.02 -9.21
N TYR A 18 -5.11 5.19 -9.66
CA TYR A 18 -5.15 5.57 -11.06
C TYR A 18 -4.11 6.65 -11.36
N THR A 19 -3.81 6.87 -12.64
CA THR A 19 -2.95 7.97 -13.09
C THR A 19 -3.80 9.07 -13.74
N PHE A 20 -3.70 10.29 -13.23
CA PHE A 20 -4.36 11.46 -13.82
C PHE A 20 -3.53 12.05 -14.96
N GLY A 21 -4.13 12.12 -16.15
CA GLY A 21 -3.51 12.75 -17.32
C GLY A 21 -2.22 12.03 -17.74
N LYS A 22 -1.08 12.73 -17.67
CA LYS A 22 0.25 12.18 -17.99
C LYS A 22 1.04 11.70 -16.76
N GLY A 23 0.43 11.68 -15.57
CA GLY A 23 1.08 11.22 -14.34
C GLY A 23 1.96 12.26 -13.63
N HIS A 24 1.85 13.54 -13.99
CA HIS A 24 2.58 14.62 -13.28
C HIS A 24 1.87 15.10 -12.01
N ILE A 25 0.60 14.75 -11.81
CA ILE A 25 -0.18 15.11 -10.63
C ILE A 25 0.07 14.07 -9.55
N ASN A 26 0.42 14.50 -8.34
CA ASN A 26 0.78 13.66 -7.19
C ASN A 26 1.86 12.62 -7.52
N GLY A 27 2.79 12.93 -8.43
CA GLY A 27 3.79 11.96 -8.90
C GLY A 27 3.20 10.72 -9.60
N GLY A 28 1.92 10.73 -9.96
CA GLY A 28 1.21 9.57 -10.52
C GLY A 28 0.44 8.75 -9.47
N TYR A 29 0.60 9.05 -8.19
CA TYR A 29 -0.07 8.39 -7.06
C TYR A 29 -1.44 9.05 -6.81
N ASN A 30 -2.42 8.78 -7.66
CA ASN A 30 -3.78 9.31 -7.51
C ASN A 30 -4.73 8.25 -6.98
N CYS A 31 -5.65 8.66 -6.11
CA CYS A 31 -6.61 7.80 -5.43
C CYS A 31 -8.05 8.21 -5.74
N LYS A 32 -8.90 7.22 -6.03
CA LYS A 32 -10.35 7.42 -6.20
C LYS A 32 -11.17 6.81 -5.06
N HIS A 33 -10.54 6.40 -3.96
CA HIS A 33 -11.24 5.85 -2.81
C HIS A 33 -12.27 6.87 -2.29
N PRO A 34 -13.54 6.49 -2.09
CA PRO A 34 -14.59 7.42 -1.62
C PRO A 34 -14.22 8.16 -0.33
N ASP A 35 -13.51 7.49 0.57
CA ASP A 35 -13.06 8.05 1.85
C ASP A 35 -11.70 8.77 1.79
N GLN A 36 -11.08 8.92 0.62
CA GLN A 36 -9.87 9.74 0.50
C GLN A 36 -10.22 11.22 0.71
N ARG A 37 -9.64 11.80 1.77
CA ARG A 37 -9.87 13.18 2.21
C ARG A 37 -9.00 14.20 1.49
N GLU A 38 -7.77 13.82 1.13
CA GLU A 38 -6.83 14.69 0.45
C GLU A 38 -7.11 14.70 -1.05
N VAL A 39 -7.57 15.86 -1.53
CA VAL A 39 -7.92 16.08 -2.93
C VAL A 39 -7.33 17.39 -3.45
N GLU A 40 -6.73 17.35 -4.63
CA GLU A 40 -6.18 18.53 -5.30
C GLU A 40 -7.11 19.02 -6.41
N ASP A 41 -7.15 20.35 -6.62
CA ASP A 41 -7.82 20.97 -7.76
C ASP A 41 -6.98 20.81 -9.03
N VAL A 42 -7.49 20.05 -10.00
CA VAL A 42 -6.77 19.70 -11.22
C VAL A 42 -7.56 20.04 -12.50
N GLY A 43 -6.84 19.97 -13.62
CA GLY A 43 -7.38 20.31 -14.94
C GLY A 43 -7.52 21.81 -15.17
N TYR A 44 -8.05 22.19 -16.34
CA TYR A 44 -8.17 23.61 -16.72
C TYR A 44 -9.04 24.38 -15.72
N LYS A 45 -8.44 25.36 -15.03
CA LYS A 45 -9.06 26.19 -13.99
C LYS A 45 -9.58 25.40 -12.77
N GLY A 46 -8.95 24.27 -12.41
CA GLY A 46 -9.31 23.53 -11.19
C GLY A 46 -10.74 22.95 -11.21
N LYS A 47 -11.24 22.60 -12.40
CA LYS A 47 -12.62 22.10 -12.55
C LYS A 47 -12.80 20.62 -12.18
N LYS A 48 -11.72 19.93 -11.84
CA LYS A 48 -11.72 18.52 -11.45
C LYS A 48 -11.03 18.39 -10.09
N LYS A 49 -11.38 17.34 -9.36
CA LYS A 49 -10.70 16.94 -8.13
C LYS A 49 -9.90 15.68 -8.39
N CYS A 50 -8.75 15.56 -7.76
CA CYS A 50 -7.87 14.39 -7.85
C CYS A 50 -7.46 13.99 -6.43
N GLY A 51 -7.92 12.83 -5.96
CA GLY A 51 -7.46 12.30 -4.69
C GLY A 51 -6.01 11.85 -4.75
N CYS A 52 -5.33 11.86 -3.60
CA CYS A 52 -3.93 11.47 -3.47
C CYS A 52 -3.80 10.06 -2.87
N CYS A 53 -2.89 9.24 -3.38
CA CYS A 53 -2.41 8.06 -2.66
C CYS A 53 -1.25 8.55 -1.79
N TYR A 54 -1.51 9.00 -0.57
CA TYR A 54 -0.48 9.38 0.40
C TYR A 54 -0.63 8.53 1.65
N CYS A 55 0.50 8.11 2.22
CA CYS A 55 0.55 7.17 3.32
C CYS A 55 -0.15 7.71 4.59
N PHE A 56 -0.18 9.04 4.80
CA PHE A 56 -0.85 9.66 5.95
C PHE A 56 -2.37 9.90 5.78
N SER A 57 -2.93 9.73 4.58
CA SER A 57 -4.37 9.96 4.32
C SER A 57 -5.08 8.79 3.63
N CYS A 58 -4.33 7.74 3.27
CA CYS A 58 -4.88 6.56 2.64
C CYS A 58 -5.85 5.85 3.61
N PRO A 59 -7.08 5.53 3.18
CA PRO A 59 -8.01 4.79 4.02
C PRO A 59 -7.66 3.29 4.15
N LEU A 60 -6.77 2.77 3.31
CA LEU A 60 -6.39 1.35 3.31
C LEU A 60 -5.11 1.04 4.09
N GLY A 61 -4.46 2.05 4.66
CA GLY A 61 -3.24 1.85 5.43
C GLY A 61 -2.62 3.18 5.84
N ILE A 62 -1.70 3.11 6.80
CA ILE A 62 -0.97 4.28 7.30
C ILE A 62 0.50 4.16 6.93
N GLU A 63 1.21 5.29 6.84
CA GLU A 63 2.66 5.29 6.70
C GLU A 63 3.31 4.51 7.84
N ALA A 64 4.31 3.68 7.50
CA ALA A 64 5.19 3.13 8.51
C ALA A 64 6.29 4.15 8.80
N GLU A 65 6.44 4.55 10.05
CA GLU A 65 7.58 5.33 10.50
C GLU A 65 8.69 4.40 10.99
N GLN A 66 9.93 4.89 11.08
CA GLN A 66 11.08 4.07 11.48
C GLN A 66 10.86 3.35 12.82
N GLN A 67 10.25 4.02 13.80
CA GLN A 67 9.96 3.41 15.10
C GLN A 67 8.91 2.30 15.04
N ASP A 68 7.98 2.32 14.07
CA ASP A 68 6.96 1.29 13.95
C ASP A 68 7.58 -0.07 13.62
N LEU A 69 8.67 -0.05 12.87
CA LEU A 69 9.34 -1.25 12.36
C LEU A 69 10.59 -1.63 13.16
N THR A 70 11.32 -0.65 13.71
CA THR A 70 12.66 -0.89 14.29
C THR A 70 12.79 -0.57 15.79
N ASP A 71 11.90 0.24 16.36
CA ASP A 71 11.86 0.54 17.81
C ASP A 71 10.41 0.57 18.32
N THR A 72 9.80 -0.61 18.42
CA THR A 72 8.41 -0.76 18.89
C THR A 72 8.19 -0.34 20.35
N SER A 73 9.27 0.01 21.08
CA SER A 73 9.19 0.55 22.44
C SER A 73 8.99 2.07 22.48
N HIS A 74 9.17 2.74 21.34
CA HIS A 74 8.96 4.17 21.19
C HIS A 74 7.48 4.53 21.49
N PRO A 75 7.21 5.64 22.22
CA PRO A 75 5.85 6.02 22.59
C PRO A 75 4.92 6.32 21.41
N ASP A 76 5.50 6.72 20.27
CA ASP A 76 4.76 7.03 19.04
C ASP A 76 4.68 5.84 18.08
N ALA A 77 5.28 4.68 18.42
CA ALA A 77 5.19 3.50 17.58
C ALA A 77 3.78 2.91 17.59
N VAL A 78 3.35 2.39 16.45
CA VAL A 78 2.14 1.57 16.31
C VAL A 78 2.27 0.34 17.21
N GLN A 79 1.28 0.16 18.08
CA GLN A 79 1.30 -0.89 19.12
C GLN A 79 0.76 -2.25 18.63
N ASP A 80 0.40 -2.34 17.36
CA ASP A 80 -0.03 -3.58 16.75
C ASP A 80 1.16 -4.51 16.50
N GLU A 81 0.88 -5.82 16.50
CA GLU A 81 1.79 -6.77 15.87
C GLU A 81 1.90 -6.45 14.36
N ILE A 82 3.14 -6.28 13.89
CA ILE A 82 3.46 -5.97 12.50
C ILE A 82 4.22 -7.15 11.88
N ASP A 83 3.66 -7.72 10.81
CA ASP A 83 4.35 -8.63 9.89
C ASP A 83 5.21 -7.80 8.94
N TRP A 84 6.53 -7.83 9.12
CA TRP A 84 7.51 -7.13 8.31
C TRP A 84 8.69 -8.04 7.99
N ASP A 85 9.17 -7.98 6.74
CA ASP A 85 10.25 -8.82 6.23
C ASP A 85 11.66 -8.38 6.67
N GLY A 86 11.77 -7.18 7.26
CA GLY A 86 13.03 -6.63 7.76
C GLY A 86 13.99 -6.17 6.66
N LEU A 87 13.53 -5.95 5.43
CA LEU A 87 14.36 -5.58 4.28
C LEU A 87 14.80 -4.09 4.25
N CYS A 88 15.34 -3.56 5.36
CA CYS A 88 16.10 -2.30 5.35
C CYS A 88 17.60 -2.60 5.39
N GLU A 89 18.29 -2.51 4.25
CA GLU A 89 19.71 -2.91 4.14
C GLU A 89 20.66 -2.04 4.98
N ASP A 90 20.26 -0.80 5.28
CA ASP A 90 21.02 0.20 6.03
C ASP A 90 20.45 0.46 7.44
N GLY A 91 19.35 -0.19 7.82
CA GLY A 91 18.69 -0.01 9.10
C GLY A 91 17.83 1.26 9.19
N GLU A 92 17.65 1.98 8.09
CA GLU A 92 16.77 3.14 7.99
C GLU A 92 15.53 2.77 7.15
N VAL A 93 14.38 3.25 7.57
CA VAL A 93 13.12 3.11 6.82
C VAL A 93 12.87 4.46 6.19
N GLU A 94 12.83 4.54 4.87
CA GLU A 94 12.61 5.81 4.18
C GLU A 94 11.15 6.25 4.28
N ASP A 95 10.92 7.55 4.50
CA ASP A 95 9.56 8.12 4.47
C ASP A 95 8.86 7.78 3.15
N GLY A 96 7.64 7.27 3.26
CA GLY A 96 6.83 6.83 2.12
C GLY A 96 7.22 5.49 1.51
N GLU A 97 8.19 4.75 2.07
CA GLU A 97 8.61 3.45 1.54
C GLU A 97 7.62 2.33 1.88
N TYR A 98 7.17 2.28 3.13
CA TYR A 98 6.28 1.25 3.64
C TYR A 98 4.92 1.81 4.07
N LEU A 99 3.89 1.02 3.83
CA LEU A 99 2.54 1.21 4.33
C LEU A 99 2.21 0.08 5.31
N LEU A 100 1.60 0.40 6.45
CA LEU A 100 1.03 -0.56 7.38
C LEU A 100 -0.45 -0.77 7.06
N VAL A 101 -0.78 -1.95 6.54
CA VAL A 101 -2.15 -2.34 6.15
C VAL A 101 -2.70 -3.31 7.18
N VAL A 102 -3.96 -3.12 7.60
CA VAL A 102 -4.62 -4.07 8.52
C VAL A 102 -4.87 -5.38 7.79
N VAL A 103 -4.54 -6.49 8.44
CA VAL A 103 -4.73 -7.86 7.90
C VAL A 103 -5.42 -8.76 8.92
N GLY A 104 -5.96 -9.88 8.45
CA GLY A 104 -6.63 -10.87 9.28
C GLY A 104 -8.12 -10.60 9.46
N GLU A 105 -8.65 -10.97 10.63
CA GLU A 105 -10.10 -10.91 10.91
C GLU A 105 -10.63 -9.47 11.01
N ASP A 106 -9.80 -8.54 11.50
CA ASP A 106 -10.16 -7.14 11.70
C ASP A 106 -10.09 -6.30 10.41
N ALA A 107 -9.50 -6.86 9.33
CA ALA A 107 -9.41 -6.17 8.05
C ALA A 107 -10.79 -6.03 7.39
N THR A 108 -11.04 -4.85 6.83
CA THR A 108 -12.19 -4.59 5.95
C THR A 108 -12.08 -5.40 4.65
N GLU A 109 -13.18 -5.53 3.92
CA GLU A 109 -13.17 -6.21 2.62
C GLU A 109 -12.31 -5.47 1.59
N GLU A 110 -12.25 -4.13 1.66
CA GLU A 110 -11.42 -3.31 0.78
C GLU A 110 -9.92 -3.51 1.07
N GLU A 111 -9.53 -3.56 2.35
CA GLU A 111 -8.16 -3.90 2.77
C GLU A 111 -7.79 -5.32 2.33
N LYS A 112 -8.68 -6.31 2.51
CA LYS A 112 -8.45 -7.69 2.05
C LYS A 112 -8.28 -7.78 0.54
N GLU A 113 -9.11 -7.09 -0.24
CA GLU A 113 -8.99 -7.07 -1.70
C GLU A 113 -7.69 -6.42 -2.16
N ALA A 114 -7.33 -5.26 -1.58
CA ALA A 114 -6.08 -4.58 -1.90
C ALA A 114 -4.86 -5.44 -1.54
N MET A 115 -4.87 -6.07 -0.36
CA MET A 115 -3.83 -6.99 0.08
C MET A 115 -3.75 -8.22 -0.83
N TRP A 116 -4.88 -8.79 -1.25
CA TRP A 116 -4.88 -9.93 -2.17
C TRP A 116 -4.22 -9.58 -3.51
N ASN A 117 -4.51 -8.40 -4.08
CA ASN A 117 -3.88 -7.95 -5.32
C ASN A 117 -2.38 -7.71 -5.15
N TYR A 118 -1.98 -7.13 -4.01
CA TYR A 118 -0.58 -6.94 -3.67
C TYR A 118 0.16 -8.28 -3.55
N GLU A 119 -0.35 -9.22 -2.75
CA GLU A 119 0.25 -10.56 -2.56
C GLU A 119 0.35 -11.32 -3.88
N LEU A 120 -0.71 -11.29 -4.70
CA LEU A 120 -0.70 -11.91 -6.02
C LEU A 120 0.42 -11.34 -6.90
N TYR A 121 0.63 -10.03 -6.86
CA TYR A 121 1.72 -9.40 -7.58
C TYR A 121 3.08 -9.78 -7.00
N MET A 122 3.28 -9.72 -5.68
CA MET A 122 4.55 -10.06 -5.03
C MET A 122 4.94 -11.53 -5.30
N HIS A 123 3.95 -12.43 -5.29
CA HIS A 123 4.15 -13.87 -5.54
C HIS A 123 3.92 -14.28 -7.00
N ARG A 124 3.86 -13.34 -7.95
CA ARG A 124 3.58 -13.62 -9.37
C ARG A 124 4.56 -14.58 -10.06
N TYR A 125 5.72 -14.82 -9.46
CA TYR A 125 6.71 -15.78 -9.93
C TYR A 125 6.99 -16.92 -8.91
N ASP A 126 6.31 -16.93 -7.77
CA ASP A 126 6.42 -17.99 -6.77
C ASP A 126 5.44 -19.11 -7.08
N LYS A 127 5.90 -20.10 -7.83
CA LYS A 127 5.08 -21.26 -8.20
C LYS A 127 4.44 -21.94 -6.98
N ARG A 128 5.17 -22.09 -5.88
CA ARG A 128 4.68 -22.82 -4.72
C ARG A 128 3.52 -22.06 -4.09
N TRP A 129 3.69 -20.77 -3.87
CA TRP A 129 2.63 -19.91 -3.33
C TRP A 129 1.39 -19.92 -4.24
N LEU A 130 1.59 -19.79 -5.56
CA LEU A 130 0.49 -19.80 -6.54
C LEU A 130 -0.27 -21.13 -6.54
N ASP A 131 0.44 -22.27 -6.50
CA ASP A 131 -0.18 -23.60 -6.45
C ASP A 131 -0.95 -23.81 -5.12
N GLU A 132 -0.41 -23.36 -3.99
CA GLU A 132 -1.07 -23.39 -2.67
C GLU A 132 -2.36 -22.54 -2.64
N HIS A 133 -2.42 -21.49 -3.46
CA HIS A 133 -3.58 -20.61 -3.61
C HIS A 133 -4.49 -20.97 -4.81
N GLY A 134 -4.21 -22.07 -5.51
CA GLY A 134 -5.02 -22.56 -6.63
C GLY A 134 -4.98 -21.68 -7.88
N ILE A 135 -3.92 -20.88 -8.06
CA ILE A 135 -3.77 -19.93 -9.15
C ILE A 135 -2.96 -20.54 -10.29
N VAL A 136 -3.57 -20.66 -11.46
CA VAL A 136 -2.89 -21.16 -12.66
C VAL A 136 -2.10 -20.03 -13.30
N ASN A 137 -0.77 -20.07 -13.21
CA ASN A 137 0.11 -19.08 -13.83
C ASN A 137 0.96 -19.70 -14.95
N ALA A 138 0.75 -19.22 -16.19
CA ALA A 138 1.45 -19.70 -17.38
C ALA A 138 2.93 -19.25 -17.46
N LEU A 139 3.37 -18.32 -16.62
CA LEU A 139 4.75 -17.81 -16.58
C LEU A 139 5.67 -18.67 -15.71
N CYS A 140 5.10 -19.51 -14.84
CA CYS A 140 5.84 -20.39 -13.92
C CYS A 140 6.02 -21.82 -14.47
N GLY A 141 5.94 -21.98 -15.80
CA GLY A 141 5.99 -23.26 -16.53
C GLY A 141 7.38 -23.69 -16.97
#